data_AF-A0A2M8JR07-F1
#
_entry.id   AF-A0A2M8JR07-F1
#
_cell.length_a   1.000
_cell.length_b   1.000
_cell.length_c   1.000
_cell.angle_alpha   90.00
_cell.angle_beta   90.00
_cell.angle_gamma   90.00
#
_symmetry.space_group_name_H-M   'P 1'
#
loop_
_entity.id
_entity.type
_entity.pdbx_description
1 polymer ?
#
loop_
_entity_poly.entity_id
_entity_poly.type
_entity_poly.pdbx_seq_one_letter_code
_entity_poly.pdbx_strand_id
1 'polypeptide(L)'
;MKPNRNDLRTYQVQSSPCKTCPFDGETPLMLSEPRLIEVYENLLGNGQHFCHSVNNSKICRGGRNFQLKWLCTVGMLDEPTDEAFNQAMKETLER
;
A
#
# COMPACT_ATOMS: atom_id res chain seq x y z
N MET A 1 16.48 -12.74 7.30
CA MET A 1 15.28 -13.40 7.87
C MET A 1 14.27 -13.63 6.75
N LYS A 2 13.60 -14.78 6.71
CA LYS A 2 12.47 -14.97 5.79
C LYS A 2 11.26 -14.16 6.31
N PRO A 3 10.52 -13.45 5.45
CA PRO A 3 9.33 -12.73 5.89
C PRO A 3 8.29 -13.73 6.40
N ASN A 4 7.62 -13.37 7.50
CA ASN A 4 6.52 -14.15 8.05
C ASN A 4 5.25 -13.80 7.26
N ARG A 5 4.67 -14.79 6.58
CA ARG A 5 3.46 -14.64 5.77
C ARG A 5 2.24 -14.11 6.53
N ASN A 6 2.23 -14.25 7.86
CA ASN A 6 1.16 -13.75 8.72
C ASN A 6 1.48 -12.38 9.33
N ASP A 7 2.64 -11.80 9.02
CA ASP A 7 3.10 -10.53 9.58
C ASP A 7 3.70 -9.63 8.50
N LEU A 8 2.85 -8.74 7.99
CA LEU A 8 3.21 -7.78 6.95
C LEU A 8 4.35 -6.82 7.36
N ARG A 9 4.63 -6.64 8.67
CA ARG A 9 5.73 -5.79 9.15
C ARG A 9 7.10 -6.37 8.81
N THR A 10 7.17 -7.68 8.60
CA THR A 10 8.43 -8.37 8.25
C THR A 10 8.82 -8.19 6.78
N TYR A 11 7.95 -7.55 5.98
CA TYR A 11 8.20 -7.27 4.58
C TYR A 11 8.78 -5.88 4.40
N GLN A 12 9.86 -5.79 3.63
CA GLN A 12 10.38 -4.49 3.21
C GLN A 12 9.43 -3.83 2.22
N VAL A 13 9.27 -2.51 2.33
CA VAL A 13 8.57 -1.72 1.31
C VAL A 13 9.56 -1.38 0.19
N GLN A 14 9.14 -1.47 -1.06
CA GLN A 14 9.92 -1.04 -2.21
C GLN A 14 10.19 0.48 -2.16
N SER A 15 11.30 0.93 -2.77
CA SER A 15 11.62 2.36 -2.87
C SER A 15 10.69 3.11 -3.81
N SER A 16 10.25 2.47 -4.90
CA SER A 16 9.35 3.05 -5.91
C SER A 16 8.15 2.13 -6.18
N PRO A 17 7.03 2.66 -6.71
CA PRO A 17 5.92 1.84 -7.18
C PRO A 17 6.35 0.89 -8.29
N CYS A 18 5.60 -0.19 -8.49
CA CYS A 18 5.79 -1.04 -9.67
C CYS A 18 5.34 -0.28 -10.93
N LYS A 19 5.91 -0.64 -12.10
CA LYS A 19 5.62 0.02 -13.38
C LYS A 19 4.13 0.02 -13.76
N THR A 20 3.39 -0.96 -13.27
CA THR A 20 1.97 -1.16 -13.55
C THR A 20 1.09 -0.73 -12.38
N CYS A 21 1.62 0.05 -11.43
CA CYS A 21 0.88 0.39 -10.23
C CYS A 21 -0.28 1.33 -10.59
N PRO A 22 -1.54 0.96 -10.27
CA PRO A 22 -2.69 1.82 -10.56
C PRO A 22 -2.73 3.06 -9.66
N PHE A 23 -1.87 3.10 -8.64
CA PHE A 23 -1.73 4.21 -7.69
C PHE A 23 -0.50 5.09 -7.97
N ASP A 24 0.28 4.76 -8.99
CA ASP A 24 1.37 5.61 -9.46
C ASP A 24 0.78 6.68 -10.40
N GLY A 25 0.95 7.96 -10.07
CA GLY A 25 0.33 9.06 -10.79
C GLY A 25 0.14 10.34 -9.97
N GLU A 26 -0.51 11.31 -10.59
CA GLU A 26 -0.78 12.64 -10.02
C GLU A 26 -1.59 12.57 -8.71
N THR A 27 -1.43 13.59 -7.87
CA THR A 27 -2.24 13.78 -6.65
C THR A 27 -3.04 15.08 -6.80
N PRO A 28 -4.39 15.04 -6.79
CA PRO A 28 -5.24 13.87 -6.56
C PRO A 28 -5.22 12.86 -7.71
N LEU A 29 -5.53 11.60 -7.40
CA LEU A 29 -5.59 10.54 -8.40
C LEU A 29 -6.72 10.86 -9.38
N MET A 30 -6.40 11.09 -10.65
CA MET A 30 -7.40 11.41 -11.66
C MET A 30 -8.18 10.14 -12.03
N LEU A 31 -9.41 10.04 -11.51
CA LEU A 31 -10.29 8.91 -11.73
C LEU A 31 -11.25 9.18 -12.90
N SER A 32 -10.78 8.94 -14.12
CA SER A 32 -11.67 8.79 -15.27
C SER A 32 -12.40 7.45 -15.21
N GLU A 33 -13.53 7.31 -15.91
CA GLU A 33 -14.28 6.03 -15.95
C GLU A 33 -13.41 4.85 -16.42
N PRO A 34 -12.59 4.96 -17.49
CA PRO A 34 -11.65 3.89 -17.86
C PRO A 34 -10.63 3.58 -16.75
N ARG A 35 -10.14 4.60 -16.03
CA ARG A 35 -9.16 4.43 -14.95
C ARG A 35 -9.77 3.74 -13.74
N LEU A 36 -11.04 4.00 -13.43
CA LEU A 36 -11.78 3.32 -12.38
C LEU A 36 -11.97 1.83 -12.68
N ILE A 37 -12.31 1.48 -13.92
CA ILE A 37 -12.41 0.08 -14.36
C ILE A 37 -11.06 -0.61 -14.20
N GLU A 38 -9.97 0.02 -14.64
CA GLU A 38 -8.61 -0.54 -14.51
C GLU A 38 -8.21 -0.75 -13.03
N VAL A 39 -8.52 0.21 -12.15
CA VAL A 39 -8.28 0.06 -10.70
C VAL A 39 -9.10 -1.10 -10.13
N TYR A 40 -10.38 -1.20 -10.52
CA TYR A 40 -11.27 -2.27 -10.09
C TYR A 40 -10.77 -3.65 -10.54
N GLU A 41 -10.37 -3.79 -11.81
CA GLU A 41 -9.82 -5.04 -12.36
C GLU A 41 -8.51 -5.45 -11.68
N ASN A 42 -7.65 -4.49 -11.32
CA ASN A 42 -6.39 -4.77 -10.62
C ASN A 42 -6.58 -5.14 -9.15
N LEU A 43 -7.56 -4.54 -8.46
CA LEU A 43 -7.81 -4.79 -7.04
C LEU A 43 -8.69 -6.01 -6.79
N LEU A 44 -9.76 -6.16 -7.55
CA LEU A 44 -10.85 -7.11 -7.29
C LEU A 44 -11.02 -8.16 -8.40
N GLY A 45 -10.39 -7.95 -9.56
CA GLY A 45 -10.50 -8.81 -10.74
C GLY A 45 -9.33 -9.77 -10.94
N ASN A 46 -9.08 -10.08 -12.22
CA ASN A 46 -8.20 -11.16 -12.70
C ASN A 46 -6.71 -10.99 -12.34
N GLY A 47 -6.28 -9.80 -11.92
CA GLY A 47 -4.88 -9.53 -11.60
C GLY A 47 -4.50 -9.82 -10.16
N GLN A 48 -5.45 -9.77 -9.20
CA GLN A 48 -5.20 -9.64 -7.75
C GLN A 48 -3.81 -9.01 -7.47
N HIS A 49 -3.62 -7.78 -7.94
CA HIS A 49 -2.42 -7.01 -7.63
C HIS A 49 -2.55 -6.51 -6.19
N PHE A 50 -2.59 -7.44 -5.23
CA PHE A 50 -2.18 -7.10 -3.89
C PHE A 50 -0.78 -6.54 -3.99
N CYS A 51 -0.58 -5.40 -3.36
CA CYS A 51 0.58 -4.56 -3.52
C CYS A 51 1.83 -5.22 -2.90
N HIS A 52 2.32 -6.27 -3.54
CA HIS A 52 3.51 -7.01 -3.22
C HIS A 52 4.35 -7.21 -4.48
N SER A 53 5.66 -7.43 -4.31
CA SER A 53 6.56 -7.73 -5.42
C SER A 53 6.19 -9.05 -6.10
N VAL A 54 6.79 -9.29 -7.27
CA VAL A 54 6.90 -10.64 -7.84
C VAL A 54 7.43 -11.57 -6.73
N ASN A 55 6.77 -12.72 -6.55
CA ASN A 55 7.03 -13.73 -5.51
C ASN A 55 6.73 -13.32 -4.06
N ASN A 56 5.91 -12.29 -3.82
CA ASN A 56 5.45 -11.90 -2.48
C ASN A 56 6.61 -11.72 -1.50
N SER A 57 7.70 -11.02 -1.90
CA SER A 57 8.89 -10.86 -1.04
C SER A 57 9.01 -9.46 -0.44
N LYS A 58 8.31 -8.47 -1.02
CA LYS A 58 8.29 -7.07 -0.57
C LYS A 58 6.90 -6.48 -0.73
N ILE A 59 6.57 -5.44 0.03
CA ILE A 59 5.38 -4.61 -0.17
C ILE A 59 5.66 -3.60 -1.31
N CYS A 60 4.72 -3.42 -2.24
CA CYS A 60 4.80 -2.40 -3.27
C CYS A 60 4.60 -1.01 -2.66
N ARG A 61 5.45 -0.05 -3.06
CA ARG A 61 5.39 1.33 -2.60
C ARG A 61 4.05 2.00 -2.89
N GLY A 62 3.48 1.78 -4.08
CA GLY A 62 2.19 2.40 -4.44
C GLY A 62 1.05 1.95 -3.54
N GLY A 63 1.00 0.65 -3.18
CA GLY A 63 0.03 0.17 -2.21
C GLY A 63 0.26 0.67 -0.80
N ARG A 64 1.53 0.79 -0.38
CA ARG A 64 1.86 1.42 0.90
C ARG A 64 1.38 2.87 0.91
N ASN A 65 1.63 3.64 -0.14
CA ASN A 65 1.19 5.04 -0.23
C ASN A 65 -0.35 5.16 -0.16
N PHE A 66 -1.08 4.28 -0.85
CA PHE A 66 -2.53 4.22 -0.75
C PHE A 66 -3.01 3.90 0.68
N GLN A 67 -2.41 2.88 1.30
CA GLN A 67 -2.69 2.51 2.69
C GLN A 67 -2.47 3.68 3.65
N LEU A 68 -1.33 4.37 3.56
CA LEU A 68 -0.99 5.51 4.42
C LEU A 68 -1.98 6.66 4.26
N LYS A 69 -2.32 7.02 3.02
CA LYS A 69 -3.34 8.05 2.72
C LYS A 69 -4.69 7.67 3.30
N TRP A 70 -5.13 6.42 3.12
CA TRP A 70 -6.40 5.94 3.65
C TRP A 70 -6.42 5.99 5.18
N LEU A 71 -5.39 5.45 5.84
CA LEU A 71 -5.27 5.44 7.30
C LEU A 71 -5.27 6.86 7.89
N CYS A 72 -4.54 7.79 7.27
CA CYS A 72 -4.55 9.19 7.67
C CYS A 72 -5.94 9.82 7.48
N THR A 73 -6.61 9.54 6.35
CA THR A 73 -7.97 10.05 6.08
C THR A 73 -9.00 9.57 7.10
N VAL A 74 -8.89 8.33 7.57
CA VAL A 74 -9.81 7.79 8.60
C VAL A 74 -9.37 8.12 10.04
N GLY A 75 -8.35 8.97 10.21
CA GLY A 75 -7.88 9.43 11.52
C GLY A 75 -7.08 8.40 12.31
N MET A 76 -6.56 7.35 11.66
CA MET A 76 -5.68 6.36 12.29
C MET A 76 -4.21 6.78 12.29
N LEU A 77 -3.82 7.75 11.45
CA LEU A 77 -2.49 8.34 11.41
C LEU A 77 -2.61 9.86 11.33
N ASP A 78 -1.69 10.58 11.99
CA ASP A 78 -1.62 12.05 11.88
C ASP A 78 -1.09 12.49 10.52
N GLU A 79 -0.15 11.71 9.95
CA GLU A 79 0.43 11.96 8.63
C GLU A 79 0.47 10.68 7.78
N PRO A 80 0.35 10.77 6.44
CA PRO A 80 0.40 9.62 5.55
C PRO A 80 1.86 9.20 5.25
N THR A 81 2.66 8.95 6.28
CA THR A 81 4.10 8.61 6.19
C THR A 81 4.40 7.22 6.77
N ASP A 82 5.50 6.60 6.31
CA ASP A 82 5.94 5.31 6.85
C ASP A 82 6.33 5.45 8.34
N GLU A 83 6.87 6.61 8.72
CA GLU A 83 7.27 6.96 10.09
C GLU A 83 6.05 6.98 11.02
N ALA A 84 4.99 7.71 10.63
CA ALA A 84 3.74 7.77 11.40
C ALA A 84 3.12 6.37 11.55
N PHE A 85 3.12 5.58 10.46
CA PHE A 85 2.62 4.20 10.50
C PHE A 85 3.42 3.32 11.47
N ASN A 86 4.76 3.37 11.40
CA ASN A 86 5.61 2.57 12.27
C ASN A 86 5.42 2.95 13.75
N GLN A 87 5.24 4.24 14.04
CA GLN A 87 4.96 4.73 15.38
C GLN A 87 3.61 4.22 15.90
N ALA A 88 2.53 4.39 15.13
CA ALA A 88 1.20 3.92 15.50
C ALA A 88 1.15 2.40 15.72
N MET A 89 1.88 1.64 14.90
CA MET A 89 2.02 0.20 15.07
C MET A 89 2.73 -0.16 16.36
N LYS A 90 3.83 0.51 16.69
CA LYS A 90 4.57 0.30 17.95
C LYS A 90 3.66 0.51 19.15
N GLU A 91 2.95 1.64 19.19
CA GLU A 91 2.02 1.97 20.27
C GLU A 91 0.89 0.94 20.41
N THR A 92 0.37 0.41 19.30
CA THR A 92 -0.69 -0.60 19.33
C THR A 92 -0.24 -1.95 19.90
N LEU A 93 1.04 -2.32 19.69
CA LEU A 93 1.59 -3.61 20.12
C LEU A 93 2.11 -3.61 21.56
N GLU A 94 2.44 -2.43 22.08
CA GLU A 94 2.89 -2.22 23.46
C GLU A 94 1.72 -1.99 24.44
N ARG A 95 0.49 -1.94 23.93
CA ARG A 95 -0.75 -1.89 24.71
C ARG A 95 -1.27 -3.28 25.05
#